data_AF-A0A385L272-F1
#
_entry.id   AF-A0A385L272-F1
#
_cell.length_a   1.000
_cell.length_b   1.000
_cell.length_c   1.000
_cell.angle_alpha   90.00
_cell.angle_beta   90.00
_cell.angle_gamma   90.00
#
_symmetry.space_group_name_H-M   'P 1'
#
loop_
_entity.id
_entity.type
_entity.pdbx_description
1 polymer ?
#
loop_
_entity_poly.entity_id
_entity_poly.type
_entity_poly.pdbx_seq_one_letter_code
_entity_poly.pdbx_strand_id
1 'polypeptide(L)'
;MRRAIQNSQESLRTLAKRYRINQKTVAKWKKRTSVDDLTTGPKNPRSSVLSPEDEAAIVAFQKRTLLPLDDCLYALQPSIPYLTRSSLYRCLQRHGIS
;
A
#
# COMPACT_ATOMS: atom_id res chain seq x y z
N MET A 1 22.31 -1.99 -7.87
CA MET A 1 22.08 -1.41 -9.22
C MET A 1 21.89 0.10 -9.20
N ARG A 2 20.84 0.64 -8.56
CA ARG A 2 20.52 2.08 -8.53
C ARG A 2 21.62 2.98 -7.95
N ARG A 3 22.27 2.56 -6.86
CA ARG A 3 23.42 3.26 -6.26
C ARG A 3 24.62 3.37 -7.23
N ALA A 4 24.87 2.32 -8.01
CA ALA A 4 25.93 2.32 -9.03
C ALA A 4 25.60 3.27 -10.19
N ILE A 5 24.33 3.42 -10.55
CA ILE A 5 23.87 4.37 -11.57
C ILE A 5 23.99 5.82 -11.09
N GLN A 6 23.74 6.10 -9.80
CA GLN A 6 23.91 7.43 -9.22
C GLN A 6 25.38 7.88 -9.21
N ASN A 7 26.29 7.00 -8.77
CA ASN A 7 27.70 7.34 -8.62
C ASN A 7 28.50 7.29 -9.94
N SER A 8 27.90 6.79 -11.03
CA SER A 8 28.60 6.64 -12.31
C SER A 8 28.65 7.96 -13.09
N GLN A 9 29.84 8.30 -13.59
CA GLN A 9 30.07 9.41 -14.53
C GLN A 9 29.79 9.02 -15.99
N GLU A 10 29.46 7.76 -16.26
CA GLU A 10 29.15 7.28 -17.61
C GLU A 10 27.89 7.95 -18.20
N SER A 11 27.81 7.95 -19.54
CA SER A 11 26.64 8.46 -20.25
C SER A 11 25.39 7.61 -19.95
N LEU A 12 24.22 8.24 -20.00
CA LEU A 12 22.93 7.55 -19.81
C LEU A 12 22.73 6.38 -20.79
N ARG A 13 23.24 6.52 -22.03
CA ARG A 13 23.14 5.50 -23.08
C ARG A 13 23.99 4.26 -22.75
N THR A 14 25.20 4.47 -22.23
CA THR A 14 26.10 3.39 -21.80
C THR A 14 25.48 2.61 -20.64
N LEU A 15 24.99 3.32 -19.62
CA LEU A 15 24.32 2.71 -18.47
C LEU A 15 23.05 1.96 -18.87
N ALA A 16 22.22 2.55 -19.73
CA ALA A 16 21.01 1.92 -20.25
C ALA A 16 21.31 0.60 -20.99
N LYS A 17 22.36 0.57 -21.82
CA LYS A 17 22.78 -0.63 -22.56
C LYS A 17 23.34 -1.70 -21.60
N ARG A 18 24.19 -1.31 -20.66
CA ARG A 18 24.81 -2.22 -19.67
C ARG A 18 23.77 -2.89 -18.79
N TYR A 19 22.80 -2.12 -18.32
CA TYR A 19 21.78 -2.57 -17.38
C TYR A 19 20.48 -3.02 -18.06
N ARG A 20 20.41 -2.98 -19.40
CA ARG A 20 19.21 -3.32 -20.20
C ARG A 20 17.93 -2.62 -19.72
N ILE A 21 18.04 -1.34 -19.38
CA ILE A 21 16.92 -0.49 -18.92
C ILE A 21 16.78 0.75 -19.80
N ASN A 22 15.59 1.35 -19.81
CA ASN A 22 15.33 2.58 -20.56
C ASN A 22 16.20 3.75 -20.03
N GLN A 23 16.76 4.55 -20.94
CA GLN A 23 17.53 5.76 -20.61
C GLN A 23 16.75 6.73 -19.70
N LYS A 24 15.42 6.83 -19.86
CA LYS A 24 14.56 7.63 -18.98
C LYS A 24 14.61 7.15 -17.52
N THR A 25 14.69 5.83 -17.31
CA THR A 25 14.81 5.22 -15.97
C THR A 25 16.18 5.52 -15.35
N VAL A 26 17.25 5.43 -16.15
CA VAL A 26 18.62 5.80 -15.72
C VAL A 26 18.66 7.28 -15.32
N ALA A 27 18.13 8.17 -16.15
CA ALA A 27 18.07 9.60 -15.87
C ALA A 27 17.29 9.91 -14.58
N LYS A 28 16.13 9.26 -14.40
CA LYS A 28 15.30 9.38 -13.19
C LYS A 28 16.08 8.92 -11.95
N TRP A 29 16.76 7.78 -12.01
CA TRP A 29 17.50 7.24 -10.88
C TRP A 29 18.76 8.05 -10.53
N LYS A 30 19.47 8.59 -11.53
CA LYS A 30 20.64 9.46 -11.31
C LYS A 30 20.30 10.79 -10.63
N LYS A 31 19.10 11.32 -10.87
CA LYS A 31 18.61 12.57 -10.24
C LYS A 31 17.95 12.38 -8.86
N ARG A 32 17.62 11.14 -8.45
CA ARG A 32 16.98 10.89 -7.15
C ARG A 32 18.00 11.01 -6.02
N THR A 33 17.55 11.52 -4.88
CA THR A 33 18.37 11.63 -3.66
C THR A 33 18.47 10.31 -2.89
N SER A 34 17.43 9.47 -2.95
CA SER A 34 17.42 8.14 -2.33
C SER A 34 17.32 7.03 -3.38
N VAL A 35 17.94 5.90 -3.07
CA VAL A 35 17.93 4.65 -3.83
C VAL A 35 16.73 3.77 -3.48
N ASP A 36 16.16 4.00 -2.29
CA ASP A 36 15.15 3.14 -1.69
C ASP A 36 13.85 3.15 -2.52
N ASP A 37 13.20 1.99 -2.56
CA ASP A 37 11.86 1.89 -3.09
C ASP A 37 10.88 2.48 -2.09
N LEU A 38 10.42 3.69 -2.38
CA LEU A 38 9.33 4.32 -1.64
C LEU A 38 8.03 3.58 -1.96
N THR A 39 7.26 3.28 -0.91
CA THR A 39 5.92 2.71 -1.03
C THR A 39 5.08 3.60 -1.94
N THR A 40 4.61 3.03 -3.05
CA THR A 40 3.79 3.77 -4.02
C THR A 40 2.34 3.66 -3.60
N GLY A 41 1.71 4.78 -3.23
CA GLY A 41 0.31 4.81 -2.82
C GLY A 41 -0.04 6.11 -2.07
N PRO A 42 -1.33 6.31 -1.76
CA PRO A 42 -1.75 7.43 -0.93
C PRO A 42 -1.11 7.35 0.46
N LYS A 43 -0.63 8.50 0.98
CA LYS A 43 -0.02 8.59 2.32
C LYS A 43 -0.94 8.08 3.42
N ASN A 44 -2.24 8.18 3.21
CA ASN A 44 -3.26 7.69 4.13
C ASN A 44 -4.19 6.75 3.36
N PRO A 45 -3.91 5.44 3.32
CA PRO A 45 -4.78 4.48 2.66
C PRO A 45 -6.11 4.42 3.42
N ARG A 46 -7.19 4.91 2.82
CA ARG A 46 -8.55 4.85 3.35
C ARG A 46 -9.48 4.20 2.36
N SER A 47 -10.49 3.51 2.87
CA SER A 47 -11.62 3.09 2.04
C SER A 47 -12.39 4.34 1.61
N SER A 48 -12.77 4.43 0.34
CA SER A 48 -13.71 5.46 -0.12
C SER A 48 -15.15 5.15 0.28
N VAL A 49 -15.41 3.93 0.74
CA VAL A 49 -16.75 3.38 0.99
C VAL A 49 -17.09 3.37 2.49
N LEU A 50 -16.10 3.22 3.37
CA LEU A 50 -16.32 3.18 4.82
C LEU A 50 -16.15 4.58 5.40
N SER A 51 -17.11 5.01 6.22
CA SER A 51 -16.92 6.22 7.02
C SER A 51 -15.88 5.97 8.13
N PRO A 52 -15.27 7.03 8.69
CA PRO A 52 -14.39 6.90 9.85
C PRO A 52 -15.07 6.25 11.07
N GLU A 53 -16.38 6.46 11.21
CA GLU A 53 -17.19 5.91 12.30
C GLU A 53 -17.39 4.40 12.12
N ASP A 54 -17.70 3.95 10.90
CA ASP A 54 -17.81 2.53 10.56
C ASP A 54 -16.47 1.81 10.72
N GLU A 55 -15.38 2.46 10.31
CA GLU A 55 -14.03 1.93 10.48
C GLU A 55 -13.69 1.73 11.97
N ALA A 56 -14.04 2.71 12.81
CA ALA A 56 -13.85 2.60 14.26
C ALA A 56 -14.74 1.49 14.87
N ALA A 57 -15.98 1.35 14.42
CA ALA A 57 -16.89 0.31 14.87
C ALA A 57 -16.38 -1.10 14.51
N ILE A 58 -15.92 -1.29 13.27
CA ILE A 58 -15.31 -2.54 12.79
C ILE A 58 -14.09 -2.91 13.64
N VAL A 59 -13.17 -1.97 13.87
CA VAL A 59 -11.95 -2.19 14.65
C VAL A 59 -12.27 -2.52 16.10
N ALA A 60 -13.21 -1.78 16.71
CA ALA A 60 -13.64 -2.03 18.08
C ALA A 60 -14.33 -3.38 18.22
N PHE A 61 -15.17 -3.77 17.25
CA PHE A 61 -15.84 -5.07 17.22
C PHE A 61 -14.82 -6.20 17.15
N GLN A 62 -13.92 -6.18 16.17
CA GLN A 62 -12.91 -7.23 15.98
C GLN A 62 -12.03 -7.42 17.22
N LYS A 63 -11.60 -6.33 17.86
CA LYS A 63 -10.76 -6.40 19.08
C LYS A 63 -11.49 -7.01 20.27
N ARG A 64 -12.82 -6.94 20.32
CA ARG A 64 -13.64 -7.47 21.41
C ARG A 64 -14.04 -8.92 21.18
N THR A 65 -14.41 -9.26 19.95
CA THR A 65 -15.00 -10.57 19.64
C THR A 65 -13.98 -11.58 19.16
N LEU A 66 -12.87 -11.14 18.57
CA LEU A 66 -11.82 -11.99 17.97
C LEU A 66 -12.39 -13.05 17.00
N LEU A 67 -13.54 -12.76 16.39
CA LEU A 67 -14.21 -13.67 15.47
C LEU A 67 -13.45 -13.77 14.14
N PRO A 68 -13.57 -14.91 13.44
CA PRO A 68 -13.14 -15.04 12.05
C PRO A 68 -13.74 -13.95 11.15
N LEU A 69 -13.05 -13.62 10.06
CA LEU A 69 -13.41 -12.53 9.14
C LEU A 69 -14.86 -12.61 8.65
N ASP A 70 -15.31 -13.80 8.28
CA ASP A 70 -16.64 -14.02 7.69
C ASP A 70 -17.75 -13.92 8.75
N ASP A 71 -17.49 -14.33 9.99
CA ASP A 71 -18.42 -14.16 11.10
C ASP A 71 -18.56 -12.69 11.52
N CYS A 72 -17.44 -11.95 11.50
CA CYS A 72 -17.46 -10.50 11.69
C CYS A 72 -18.24 -9.78 10.59
N LEU A 73 -18.11 -10.21 9.34
CA LEU A 73 -18.89 -9.67 8.23
C LEU A 73 -20.39 -9.85 8.49
N TYR A 74 -20.81 -11.07 8.87
CA TYR A 74 -22.21 -11.37 9.14
C TYR A 74 -22.77 -10.56 10.31
N ALA A 75 -21.99 -10.41 11.39
CA ALA A 75 -22.40 -9.64 12.57
C ALA A 75 -22.53 -8.13 12.29
N LEU A 76 -21.71 -7.58 11.39
CA LEU A 76 -21.69 -6.14 11.07
C LEU A 76 -22.57 -5.76 9.88
N GLN A 77 -23.00 -6.72 9.05
CA GLN A 77 -23.86 -6.49 7.89
C GLN A 77 -25.17 -5.73 8.22
N PRO A 78 -25.86 -6.00 9.35
CA PRO A 78 -27.09 -5.28 9.69
C PRO A 78 -26.87 -3.78 9.96
N SER A 79 -25.70 -3.41 10.49
CA SER A 79 -25.35 -2.02 10.79
C SER A 79 -24.68 -1.31 9.62
N ILE A 80 -23.90 -2.04 8.82
CA ILE A 80 -23.15 -1.51 7.67
C ILE A 80 -23.54 -2.35 6.43
N PRO A 81 -24.69 -2.07 5.79
CA PRO A 81 -25.23 -2.94 4.75
C PRO A 81 -24.39 -2.99 3.47
N TYR A 82 -23.55 -1.98 3.25
CA TYR A 82 -22.62 -1.89 2.13
C TYR A 82 -21.22 -2.44 2.47
N LEU A 83 -21.04 -3.03 3.66
CA LEU A 83 -19.81 -3.71 4.02
C LEU A 83 -19.59 -4.91 3.10
N THR A 84 -18.36 -5.05 2.61
CA THR A 84 -17.95 -6.18 1.79
C THR A 84 -16.79 -6.87 2.50
N ARG A 85 -16.62 -8.17 2.24
CA ARG A 85 -15.47 -8.94 2.75
C ARG A 85 -14.13 -8.25 2.47
N SER A 86 -13.97 -7.68 1.26
CA SER A 86 -12.74 -6.99 0.84
C SER A 86 -12.52 -5.64 1.52
N SER A 87 -13.58 -4.88 1.83
CA SER A 87 -13.45 -3.63 2.58
C SER A 87 -13.19 -3.89 4.06
N LEU A 88 -13.81 -4.93 4.63
CA LEU A 88 -13.54 -5.43 5.99
C LEU A 88 -12.09 -5.89 6.14
N TYR A 89 -11.62 -6.79 5.26
CA TYR A 89 -10.24 -7.30 5.31
C TYR A 89 -9.20 -6.18 5.19
N ARG A 90 -9.36 -5.29 4.19
CA ARG A 90 -8.45 -4.13 4.02
C ARG A 90 -8.52 -3.15 5.19
N CYS A 91 -9.66 -3.03 5.85
CA CYS A 91 -9.79 -2.25 7.08
C CYS A 91 -8.94 -2.88 8.19
N LEU A 92 -9.15 -4.15 8.53
CA LEU A 92 -8.44 -4.84 9.60
C LEU A 92 -6.92 -4.92 9.35
N GLN A 93 -6.51 -5.16 8.10
CA GLN A 93 -5.11 -5.20 7.72
C GLN A 93 -4.40 -3.85 7.92
N ARG A 94 -5.07 -2.73 7.61
CA ARG A 94 -4.53 -1.38 7.87
C ARG A 94 -4.35 -1.09 9.36
N HIS A 95 -5.20 -1.67 10.20
CA HIS A 95 -5.14 -1.52 11.66
C HIS A 95 -4.27 -2.59 12.35
N GLY A 96 -3.67 -3.51 11.59
CA GLY A 96 -2.78 -4.55 12.12
C GLY A 96 -3.49 -5.63 12.94
N ILE A 97 -4.77 -5.91 12.63
CA ILE A 97 -5.62 -6.85 13.39
C ILE A 97 -5.81 -8.19 12.64
N SER A 98 -5.28 -8.31 11.42
CA SER A 98 -5.34 -9.52 10.59
C SER A 98 -4.06 -10.34 10.66
#